data_AF-A0A7S1KVS2-F1
#
_entry.id   AF-A0A7S1KVS2-F1
#
_cell.length_a   1.000
_cell.length_b   1.000
_cell.length_c   1.000
_cell.angle_alpha   90.00
_cell.angle_beta   90.00
_cell.angle_gamma   90.00
#
_symmetry.space_group_name_H-M   'P 1'
#
loop_
_entity.id
_entity.type
_entity.pdbx_description
1 polymer ?
#
loop_
_entity_poly.entity_id
_entity_poly.type
_entity_poly.pdbx_seq_one_letter_code
_entity_poly.pdbx_strand_id
1 'polypeptide(L)'
;SIGRCSWARSSFTREAYNGWEVLGVSLVVPIAQLLRHHIAAAVNQRWGFPERFLNLFEADLQKAMDLIARLEQLIVSPLPMAYLQQRKTLFLAFVMVYPLTLPNSDGWWTNVITPMFIFMAMMGFESVAEMLENPLGDDSLDLNVEEMLHDLEVQVSKVLTLAEE
;
A
#
# COMPACT_ATOMS: atom_id res chain seq x y z
N SER A 1 2.20 30.82 35.97
CA SER A 1 3.13 29.71 35.68
C SER A 1 2.34 28.42 35.69
N ILE A 2 1.78 28.05 34.54
CA ILE A 2 0.93 26.87 34.39
C ILE A 2 1.83 25.65 34.13
N GLY A 3 1.56 24.58 34.87
CA GLY A 3 2.38 23.37 34.94
C GLY A 3 2.52 22.64 33.61
N ARG A 4 3.77 22.30 33.29
CA ARG A 4 4.13 21.41 32.18
C ARG A 4 3.60 20.00 32.47
N CYS A 5 2.66 19.54 31.66
CA CYS A 5 2.24 18.14 31.62
C CYS A 5 3.39 17.24 31.15
N SER A 6 3.62 16.18 31.91
CA SER A 6 4.75 15.25 31.85
C SER A 6 4.38 13.97 31.10
N TRP A 7 4.07 14.07 29.80
CA TRP A 7 3.73 12.89 28.96
C TRP A 7 4.73 12.60 27.84
N ALA A 8 5.93 13.17 27.90
CA ALA A 8 6.97 12.96 26.89
C ALA A 8 8.22 12.29 27.47
N ARG A 9 8.12 11.01 27.85
CA ARG A 9 9.22 10.02 27.81
C ARG A 9 8.77 8.64 28.28
N SER A 10 8.22 7.83 27.40
CA SER A 10 8.23 6.37 27.58
C SER A 10 9.34 5.80 26.69
N SER A 11 10.47 5.47 27.30
CA SER A 11 11.49 4.56 26.73
C SER A 11 10.90 3.19 26.36
N PHE A 12 9.70 2.87 26.87
CA PHE A 12 8.95 1.66 26.62
C PHE A 12 8.57 1.44 25.14
N THR A 13 8.30 2.51 24.37
CA THR A 13 7.85 2.35 22.98
C THR A 13 8.99 1.97 22.03
N ARG A 14 10.22 2.43 22.30
CA ARG A 14 11.38 2.20 21.43
C ARG A 14 12.01 0.82 21.61
N GLU A 15 12.08 0.32 22.84
CA GLU A 15 12.54 -1.05 23.13
C GLU A 15 11.49 -2.09 22.71
N ALA A 16 10.20 -1.80 22.91
CA ALA A 16 9.13 -2.65 22.41
C ALA A 16 9.18 -2.74 20.88
N TYR A 17 9.23 -1.61 20.16
CA TYR A 17 9.31 -1.56 18.68
C TYR A 17 10.42 -2.47 18.12
N ASN A 18 11.63 -2.37 18.67
CA ASN A 18 12.75 -3.23 18.27
C ASN A 18 12.52 -4.71 18.59
N GLY A 19 11.73 -5.05 19.62
CA GLY A 19 11.38 -6.42 19.99
C GLY A 19 10.30 -7.05 19.09
N TRP A 20 9.38 -6.25 18.55
CA TRP A 20 8.30 -6.73 17.67
C TRP A 20 8.79 -7.04 16.25
N GLU A 21 9.77 -6.29 15.72
CA GLU A 21 10.42 -6.62 14.44
C GLU A 21 11.13 -7.99 14.48
N VAL A 22 11.73 -8.37 15.62
CA VAL A 22 12.43 -9.67 15.78
C VAL A 22 11.46 -10.86 15.81
N LEU A 23 10.19 -10.62 16.15
CA LEU A 23 9.14 -11.64 16.23
C LEU A 23 8.33 -11.78 14.94
N GLY A 24 8.56 -10.91 13.94
CA GLY A 24 7.81 -10.90 12.68
C GLY A 24 6.32 -10.59 12.86
N VAL A 25 5.94 -9.97 13.98
CA VAL A 25 4.55 -9.62 14.27
C VAL A 25 4.30 -8.19 13.80
N SER A 26 3.35 -8.01 12.89
CA SER A 26 2.91 -6.67 12.46
C SER A 26 2.47 -5.84 13.67
N LEU A 27 2.93 -4.57 13.71
CA LEU A 27 2.60 -3.57 14.73
C LEU A 27 1.09 -3.32 14.89
N VAL A 28 0.30 -3.71 13.90
CA VAL A 28 -1.16 -3.55 13.88
C VAL A 28 -1.83 -4.37 14.99
N VAL A 29 -1.32 -5.55 15.29
CA VAL A 29 -1.88 -6.45 16.32
C VAL A 29 -1.82 -5.84 17.72
N PRO A 30 -0.66 -5.37 18.24
CA PRO A 30 -0.60 -4.76 19.57
C PRO A 30 -1.38 -3.44 19.65
N ILE A 31 -1.44 -2.64 18.57
CA ILE A 31 -2.24 -1.41 18.54
C ILE A 31 -3.74 -1.74 18.68
N ALA A 32 -4.22 -2.73 17.93
CA ALA A 32 -5.59 -3.22 18.04
C ALA A 32 -5.92 -3.74 19.44
N GLN A 33 -5.02 -4.49 20.08
CA GLN A 33 -5.21 -4.98 21.45
C GLN A 33 -5.27 -3.84 22.47
N LEU A 34 -4.45 -2.80 22.33
CA LEU A 34 -4.52 -1.60 23.17
C LEU A 34 -5.85 -0.88 23.00
N LEU A 35 -6.32 -0.73 21.77
CA LEU A 35 -7.61 -0.09 21.49
C LEU A 35 -8.77 -0.89 22.11
N ARG A 36 -8.77 -2.22 21.95
CA ARG A 36 -9.74 -3.13 22.58
C ARG A 36 -9.75 -2.98 24.10
N HIS A 37 -8.58 -2.94 24.72
CA HIS A 37 -8.45 -2.76 26.17
C HIS A 37 -9.07 -1.44 26.64
N HIS A 38 -8.79 -0.33 25.96
CA HIS A 38 -9.33 0.98 26.30
C HIS A 38 -10.85 1.06 26.11
N ILE A 39 -11.39 0.50 25.03
CA ILE A 39 -12.83 0.48 24.77
C ILE A 39 -13.56 -0.40 25.80
N ALA A 40 -13.03 -1.57 26.11
CA ALA A 40 -13.60 -2.45 27.13
C ALA A 40 -13.60 -1.79 28.53
N ALA A 41 -12.54 -1.07 28.88
CA ALA A 41 -12.47 -0.31 30.12
C ALA A 41 -13.47 0.86 30.19
N ALA A 42 -13.89 1.41 29.04
CA ALA A 42 -14.86 2.50 28.95
C ALA A 42 -16.31 2.05 29.22
N VAL A 43 -16.64 0.77 29.00
CA VAL A 43 -18.00 0.23 29.15
C VAL A 43 -18.52 0.34 30.58
N ASN A 44 -17.65 0.13 31.56
CA ASN A 44 -18.00 0.23 32.98
C ASN A 44 -18.12 1.68 33.47
N GLN A 45 -17.89 2.67 32.61
CA GLN A 45 -17.95 4.09 32.98
C GLN A 45 -19.35 4.65 32.74
N ARG A 46 -19.69 5.74 33.44
CA ARG A 46 -21.01 6.41 33.33
C ARG A 46 -21.34 6.91 31.92
N TRP A 47 -20.33 7.17 31.10
CA TRP A 47 -20.43 7.61 29.71
C TRP A 47 -20.21 6.47 28.71
N GLY A 48 -20.10 5.23 29.20
CA GLY A 48 -19.83 4.04 28.39
C GLY A 48 -20.99 3.66 27.46
N PHE A 49 -20.64 3.07 26.33
CA PHE A 49 -21.61 2.57 25.36
C PHE A 49 -22.27 1.25 25.83
N PRO A 50 -23.49 0.94 25.36
CA PRO A 50 -24.10 -0.36 25.61
C PRO A 50 -23.22 -1.50 25.10
N GLU A 51 -23.15 -2.62 25.81
CA GLU A 51 -22.31 -3.79 25.47
C GLU A 51 -22.50 -4.27 24.02
N ARG A 52 -23.71 -4.14 23.46
CA ARG A 52 -24.00 -4.52 22.07
C ARG A 52 -23.18 -3.74 21.04
N PHE A 53 -22.82 -2.48 21.34
CA PHE A 53 -21.97 -1.67 20.45
C PHE A 53 -20.54 -2.19 20.39
N LEU A 54 -20.05 -2.88 21.44
CA LEU A 54 -18.71 -3.48 21.41
C LEU A 54 -18.57 -4.52 20.31
N ASN A 55 -19.61 -5.30 20.07
CA ASN A 55 -19.59 -6.31 19.00
C ASN A 55 -19.49 -5.66 17.62
N LEU A 56 -20.10 -4.49 17.41
CA LEU A 56 -19.97 -3.74 16.16
C LEU A 56 -18.55 -3.17 16.03
N PHE A 57 -18.04 -2.52 17.08
CA PHE A 57 -16.68 -1.99 17.09
C PHE A 57 -15.63 -3.07 16.87
N GLU A 58 -15.77 -4.22 17.51
CA GLU A 58 -14.86 -5.35 17.35
C GLU A 58 -14.89 -5.89 15.91
N ALA A 59 -16.07 -5.96 15.29
CA ALA A 59 -16.20 -6.34 13.90
C ALA A 59 -15.51 -5.33 12.95
N ASP A 60 -15.66 -4.04 13.19
CA ASP A 60 -15.03 -3.01 12.35
C ASP A 60 -13.51 -2.93 12.58
N LEU A 61 -13.05 -3.12 13.81
CA LEU A 61 -11.64 -3.22 14.15
C LEU A 61 -11.00 -4.45 13.51
N GLN A 62 -11.66 -5.61 13.53
CA GLN A 62 -11.19 -6.81 12.85
C GLN A 62 -11.08 -6.57 11.33
N LYS A 63 -12.08 -5.91 10.71
CA LYS A 63 -12.00 -5.54 9.28
C LYS A 63 -10.81 -4.63 8.99
N ALA A 64 -10.56 -3.63 9.85
CA ALA A 64 -9.42 -2.72 9.68
C ALA A 64 -8.09 -3.48 9.76
N MET A 65 -7.94 -4.39 10.72
CA MET A 65 -6.76 -5.26 10.81
C MET A 65 -6.59 -6.14 9.56
N ASP A 66 -7.67 -6.74 9.07
CA ASP A 66 -7.63 -7.60 7.87
C ASP A 66 -7.23 -6.79 6.62
N LEU A 67 -7.69 -5.54 6.50
CA LEU A 67 -7.30 -4.65 5.40
C LEU A 67 -5.81 -4.28 5.45
N ILE A 68 -5.29 -3.97 6.65
CA ILE A 68 -3.86 -3.65 6.79
C ILE A 68 -3.01 -4.91 6.54
N ALA A 69 -3.42 -6.08 7.02
CA ALA A 69 -2.71 -7.33 6.74
C ALA A 69 -2.67 -7.65 5.23
N ARG A 70 -3.76 -7.36 4.51
CA ARG A 70 -3.79 -7.48 3.03
C ARG A 70 -2.86 -6.47 2.35
N LEU A 71 -2.78 -5.25 2.87
CA LEU A 71 -1.86 -4.22 2.36
C LEU A 71 -0.41 -4.64 2.57
N GLU A 72 -0.06 -5.13 3.76
CA GLU A 72 1.26 -5.68 4.06
C GLU A 72 1.60 -6.86 3.14
N GLN A 73 0.64 -7.76 2.89
CA GLN A 73 0.82 -8.85 1.94
C GLN A 73 1.07 -8.35 0.51
N LEU A 74 0.40 -7.27 0.10
CA LEU A 74 0.61 -6.66 -1.21
C LEU A 74 2.03 -6.07 -1.34
N ILE A 75 2.52 -5.43 -0.28
CA ILE A 75 3.88 -4.87 -0.21
C ILE A 75 4.93 -5.99 -0.20
N VAL A 76 4.68 -7.07 0.55
CA VAL A 76 5.62 -8.18 0.75
C VAL A 76 5.59 -9.20 -0.40
N SER A 77 4.60 -9.14 -1.30
CA SER A 77 4.48 -10.02 -2.46
C SER A 77 4.95 -9.32 -3.75
N PRO A 78 6.25 -9.04 -3.94
CA PRO A 78 6.74 -8.61 -5.24
C PRO A 78 6.52 -9.73 -6.25
N LEU A 79 6.14 -9.35 -7.48
CA LEU A 79 6.04 -10.31 -8.59
C LEU A 79 7.36 -11.08 -8.74
N PRO A 80 7.33 -12.39 -9.03
CA PRO A 80 8.56 -13.16 -9.20
C PRO A 80 9.47 -12.53 -10.26
N MET A 81 10.75 -12.32 -9.94
CA MET A 81 11.70 -11.67 -10.87
C MET A 81 11.81 -12.38 -12.23
N ALA A 82 11.59 -13.70 -12.26
CA ALA A 82 11.56 -14.48 -13.49
C ALA A 82 10.43 -14.05 -14.44
N TYR A 83 9.26 -13.67 -13.91
CA TYR A 83 8.14 -13.18 -14.71
C TYR A 83 8.48 -11.84 -15.39
N LEU A 84 9.02 -10.90 -14.64
CA LEU A 84 9.41 -9.56 -15.14
C LEU A 84 10.46 -9.66 -16.25
N GLN A 85 11.47 -10.50 -16.06
CA GLN A 85 12.52 -10.73 -17.06
C GLN A 85 11.95 -11.41 -18.32
N GLN A 86 11.03 -12.37 -18.16
CA GLN A 86 10.43 -13.08 -19.27
C GLN A 86 9.52 -12.17 -20.10
N ARG A 87 8.78 -11.25 -19.46
CA ARG A 87 7.93 -10.24 -20.13
C ARG A 87 8.76 -9.41 -21.12
N LYS A 88 9.84 -8.77 -20.65
CA LYS A 88 10.76 -7.97 -21.48
C LYS A 88 11.36 -8.79 -22.63
N THR A 89 11.75 -10.04 -22.35
CA THR A 89 12.33 -10.94 -23.35
C THR A 89 11.32 -11.35 -24.43
N LEU A 90 10.04 -11.57 -24.08
CA LEU A 90 9.00 -11.93 -25.05
C LEU A 90 8.68 -10.79 -26.02
N PHE A 91 8.54 -9.56 -25.52
CA PHE A 91 8.33 -8.39 -26.39
C PHE A 91 9.49 -8.18 -27.37
N LEU A 92 10.72 -8.30 -26.87
CA LEU A 92 11.92 -8.16 -27.70
C LEU A 92 12.02 -9.29 -28.75
N ALA A 93 11.73 -10.53 -28.36
CA ALA A 93 11.67 -11.66 -29.29
C ALA A 93 10.60 -11.46 -30.38
N PHE A 94 9.41 -10.97 -30.02
CA PHE A 94 8.33 -10.69 -30.97
C PHE A 94 8.76 -9.66 -32.02
N VAL A 95 9.34 -8.54 -31.60
CA VAL A 95 9.80 -7.49 -32.53
C VAL A 95 10.93 -7.98 -33.42
N MET A 96 11.83 -8.84 -32.94
CA MET A 96 12.90 -9.42 -33.77
C MET A 96 12.39 -10.41 -34.81
N VAL A 97 11.36 -11.20 -34.49
CA VAL A 97 10.79 -12.19 -35.42
C VAL A 97 9.87 -11.53 -36.45
N TYR A 98 9.16 -10.47 -36.07
CA TYR A 98 8.24 -9.76 -36.96
C TYR A 98 8.79 -9.39 -38.35
N PRO A 99 9.98 -8.76 -38.50
CA PRO A 99 10.51 -8.40 -39.82
C PRO A 99 10.86 -9.61 -40.70
N LEU A 100 11.10 -10.79 -40.12
CA LEU A 100 11.36 -12.02 -40.89
C LEU A 100 10.10 -12.58 -41.56
N THR A 101 8.92 -12.12 -41.13
CA THR A 101 7.63 -12.56 -41.68
C THR A 101 7.18 -11.74 -42.90
N LEU A 102 7.80 -10.59 -43.12
CA LEU A 102 7.42 -9.67 -44.19
C LEU A 102 8.05 -10.08 -45.53
N PRO A 103 7.29 -10.10 -46.64
CA PRO A 103 7.84 -10.41 -47.94
C PRO A 103 8.69 -9.25 -48.50
N ASN A 104 9.77 -9.60 -49.19
CA ASN A 104 10.71 -8.61 -49.76
C ASN A 104 10.08 -7.69 -50.83
N SER A 105 8.88 -8.01 -51.32
CA SER A 105 8.14 -7.25 -52.33
C SER A 105 7.52 -5.95 -51.82
N ASP A 106 7.30 -5.83 -50.52
CA ASP A 106 6.41 -4.80 -49.96
C ASP A 106 7.09 -3.43 -49.78
N GLY A 107 8.34 -3.30 -50.23
CA GLY A 107 9.10 -2.05 -50.23
C GLY A 107 9.56 -1.62 -48.84
N TRP A 108 10.27 -0.49 -48.79
CA TRP A 108 10.93 0.00 -47.57
C TRP A 108 9.95 0.52 -46.51
N TRP A 109 8.77 1.01 -46.92
CA TRP A 109 7.72 1.46 -46.00
C TRP A 109 7.24 0.31 -45.10
N THR A 110 6.85 -0.81 -45.71
CA THR A 110 6.34 -1.97 -44.97
C THR A 110 7.46 -2.69 -44.22
N ASN A 111 8.64 -2.84 -44.83
CA ASN A 111 9.70 -3.67 -44.27
C ASN A 111 10.55 -2.98 -43.18
N VAL A 112 10.56 -1.65 -43.14
CA VAL A 112 11.39 -0.88 -42.19
C VAL A 112 10.55 0.01 -41.29
N ILE A 113 9.64 0.81 -41.86
CA ILE A 113 8.87 1.77 -41.06
C ILE A 113 7.84 1.06 -40.17
N THR A 114 7.11 0.08 -40.69
CA THR A 114 6.10 -0.64 -39.90
C THR A 114 6.70 -1.37 -38.68
N PRO A 115 7.78 -2.18 -38.80
CA PRO A 115 8.42 -2.80 -37.63
C PRO A 115 8.98 -1.78 -36.63
N MET A 116 9.59 -0.68 -37.09
CA MET A 116 10.10 0.39 -36.21
C MET A 116 8.97 1.07 -35.43
N PHE A 117 7.84 1.31 -36.07
CA PHE A 117 6.68 1.89 -35.40
C PHE A 117 6.10 0.93 -34.35
N ILE A 118 5.96 -0.36 -34.67
CA ILE A 118 5.50 -1.38 -33.72
C ILE A 118 6.46 -1.49 -32.54
N PHE A 119 7.77 -1.49 -32.78
CA PHE A 119 8.77 -1.49 -31.70
C PHE A 119 8.60 -0.30 -30.77
N MET A 120 8.49 0.91 -31.31
CA MET A 120 8.28 2.14 -30.52
C MET A 120 7.00 2.06 -29.68
N ALA A 121 5.90 1.57 -30.27
CA ALA A 121 4.64 1.41 -29.56
C ALA A 121 4.71 0.38 -28.43
N MET A 122 5.31 -0.80 -28.68
CA MET A 122 5.45 -1.85 -27.68
C MET A 122 6.40 -1.47 -26.55
N MET A 123 7.50 -0.78 -26.85
CA MET A 123 8.42 -0.26 -25.83
C MET A 123 7.75 0.78 -24.93
N GLY A 124 6.94 1.67 -25.50
CA GLY A 124 6.15 2.62 -24.71
C GLY A 124 5.10 1.94 -23.83
N PHE A 125 4.48 0.86 -24.33
CA PHE A 125 3.56 0.06 -23.51
C PHE A 125 4.28 -0.64 -22.36
N GLU A 126 5.44 -1.24 -22.61
CA GLU A 126 6.24 -1.92 -21.59
C GLU A 126 6.66 -0.97 -20.46
N SER A 127 7.03 0.28 -20.77
CA SER A 127 7.37 1.27 -19.74
C SER A 127 6.17 1.66 -18.87
N VAL A 128 4.98 1.77 -19.46
CA VAL A 128 3.76 2.06 -18.70
C VAL A 128 3.36 0.85 -17.85
N ALA A 129 3.54 -0.37 -18.37
CA ALA A 129 3.28 -1.59 -17.63
C ALA A 129 4.20 -1.75 -16.41
N GLU A 130 5.48 -1.35 -16.52
CA GLU A 130 6.41 -1.32 -15.39
C GLU A 130 5.97 -0.35 -14.29
N MET A 131 5.52 0.86 -14.65
CA MET A 131 4.98 1.83 -13.68
C MET A 131 3.69 1.32 -13.02
N LEU A 132 2.82 0.62 -13.76
CA LEU A 132 1.55 0.12 -13.23
C LEU A 132 1.70 -1.12 -12.34
N GLU A 133 2.85 -1.79 -12.35
CA GLU A 133 3.07 -3.04 -11.61
C GLU A 133 3.25 -2.85 -10.10
N ASN A 134 3.76 -1.70 -9.65
CA ASN A 134 3.96 -1.41 -8.24
C ASN A 134 3.31 -0.08 -7.82
N PRO A 135 2.02 -0.06 -7.46
CA PRO A 135 1.27 1.17 -7.17
C PRO A 135 1.69 1.90 -5.88
N LEU A 136 2.63 1.35 -5.12
CA LEU A 136 3.14 1.89 -3.85
C LEU A 136 4.64 2.21 -3.94
N GLY A 137 5.18 2.28 -5.15
CA GLY A 137 6.58 2.62 -5.39
C GLY A 137 6.87 4.10 -5.19
N ASP A 138 7.87 4.59 -5.94
CA ASP A 138 8.34 5.97 -5.92
C ASP A 138 8.15 6.64 -7.31
N ASP A 139 7.34 6.02 -8.17
CA ASP A 139 7.00 6.55 -9.49
C ASP A 139 5.95 7.66 -9.38
N SER A 140 5.89 8.54 -10.37
CA SER A 140 4.94 9.66 -10.39
C SER A 140 3.48 9.25 -10.52
N LEU A 141 3.19 7.99 -10.86
CA LEU A 141 1.86 7.42 -10.98
C LEU A 141 1.44 6.61 -9.74
N ASP A 142 2.31 6.53 -8.74
CA ASP A 142 2.06 5.75 -7.52
C ASP A 142 1.14 6.47 -6.54
N LEU A 143 0.53 5.70 -5.66
CA LEU A 143 -0.35 6.21 -4.62
C LEU A 143 0.47 6.88 -3.52
N ASN A 144 0.14 8.13 -3.22
CA ASN A 144 0.74 8.87 -2.12
C ASN A 144 0.13 8.45 -0.76
N VAL A 145 0.67 7.37 -0.19
CA VAL A 145 0.21 6.83 1.11
C VAL A 145 0.38 7.85 2.24
N GLU A 146 1.42 8.69 2.18
CA GLU A 146 1.68 9.71 3.19
C GLU A 146 0.58 10.78 3.21
N GLU A 147 0.16 11.26 2.03
CA GLU A 147 -0.95 12.20 1.90
C GLU A 147 -2.28 11.58 2.34
N MET A 148 -2.55 10.33 1.96
CA MET A 148 -3.74 9.62 2.43
C MET A 148 -3.76 9.46 3.96
N LEU A 149 -2.61 9.19 4.57
CA LEU A 149 -2.48 9.08 6.02
C LEU A 149 -2.67 10.43 6.70
N HIS A 150 -2.10 11.49 6.14
CA HIS A 150 -2.25 12.85 6.64
C HIS A 150 -3.72 13.30 6.60
N ASP A 151 -4.43 13.02 5.51
CA ASP A 151 -5.86 13.32 5.39
C ASP A 151 -6.67 12.57 6.44
N LEU A 152 -6.35 11.31 6.71
CA LEU A 152 -7.00 10.52 7.76
C LEU A 152 -6.74 11.11 9.15
N GLU A 153 -5.50 11.53 9.45
CA GLU A 153 -5.14 12.18 10.71
C GLU A 153 -5.94 13.48 10.90
N VAL A 154 -6.03 14.31 9.85
CA VAL A 154 -6.80 15.56 9.88
C VAL A 154 -8.29 15.28 10.10
N GLN A 155 -8.86 14.24 9.47
CA GLN A 155 -10.25 13.85 9.67
C GLN A 155 -10.52 13.39 11.10
N VAL A 156 -9.66 12.53 11.67
CA VAL A 156 -9.79 12.05 13.04
C VAL A 156 -9.67 13.21 14.03
N SER A 157 -8.69 14.10 13.84
CA SER A 157 -8.48 15.29 14.67
C SER A 157 -9.72 16.18 14.68
N LYS A 158 -10.32 16.44 13.50
CA LYS A 158 -11.57 17.21 13.39
C LYS A 158 -12.73 16.58 14.16
N VAL A 159 -12.90 15.25 14.07
CA VAL A 159 -13.96 14.54 14.82
C VAL A 159 -13.74 14.66 16.32
N LEU A 160 -12.50 14.56 16.79
CA LEU A 160 -12.16 14.73 18.20
C LEU A 160 -12.44 16.15 18.69
N THR A 161 -12.05 17.18 17.93
CA THR A 161 -12.35 18.57 18.28
C THR A 161 -13.86 18.84 18.35
N LEU A 162 -14.64 18.29 17.41
CA LEU A 162 -16.10 18.42 17.42
C LEU A 162 -16.77 17.68 18.59
N ALA A 163 -16.12 16.66 19.16
CA ALA A 163 -16.64 15.92 20.32
C ALA A 163 -16.31 16.62 21.66
N GLU A 164 -15.36 17.56 21.67
CA GLU A 164 -15.00 18.36 22.84
C GLU A 164 -15.91 19.60 23.02
N GLU A 165 -16.57 20.05 21.95
CA GLU A 165 -17.56 21.14 21.94
C GLU A 165 -18.97 20.68 22.39
#